data_AF-A0A7C4EL23-F1
#
_entry.id   AF-A0A7C4EL23-F1
#
_cell.length_a   1.000
_cell.length_b   1.000
_cell.length_c   1.000
_cell.angle_alpha   90.00
_cell.angle_beta   90.00
_cell.angle_gamma   90.00
#
_symmetry.space_group_name_H-M   'P 1'
#
loop_
_entity.id
_entity.type
_entity.pdbx_description
1 polymer ?
#
loop_
_entity_poly.entity_id
_entity_poly.type
_entity_poly.pdbx_seq_one_letter_code
_entity_poly.pdbx_strand_id
1 'polypeptide(L)'
;MRNNALERASRPHRVESDSLGEMPVPSGALYGIQTQRAIDNYPITGVRISHYPEFIKALAAIKKASAMANERMELLDATRSQAIRQACDLLMAGKHRGHFRVDVIQGGAGTSSNMNANEVIANLALEILGRKRGDYAFLHPNNHVNLSQSTNDVYPSAIRLTLVIMGQALHKALGRLSRALADKAAQFGHVIKIGRTQLQDAVPMTLGQEFRAWGIMVDEDRQRLLEALDLVREINLGGTAIGTGINAPPEYAPLVVALLNQVSGQNMLLAENLVEATQDAGAYVQFSGVLKRTAVKLSKICNDLRLLSSGPRCGLGEIRLPKMAPGSSIMPGKVNPVIPEVVNQIAFQVIGSDLTVTMAAEAGQLELNAMEPVLAHNLFNSLTLLRRGAIVLAEKCIQVIEANEDRCREQVEQSLGLATALCPYVGYEAATKVAQHAQHHGVSVLQAARELLDWDDARLAEVLDPASMLKPCEPKREYVCFTAGRSDPAPCAPDLDDHDKD
;
A
#
# COMPACT_ATOMS: atom_id res chain seq x y z
N MET A 1 30.93 -24.67 7.00
CA MET A 1 30.64 -24.51 8.44
C MET A 1 31.88 -24.55 9.36
N ARG A 2 33.00 -25.19 9.01
CA ARG A 2 34.21 -25.25 9.88
C ARG A 2 35.09 -23.98 9.91
N ASN A 3 35.05 -23.11 8.89
CA ASN A 3 35.88 -21.89 8.85
C ASN A 3 35.37 -20.71 9.71
N ASN A 4 34.12 -20.72 10.18
CA ASN A 4 33.56 -19.62 10.99
C ASN A 4 33.82 -19.75 12.50
N ALA A 5 34.19 -20.95 12.97
CA ALA A 5 34.42 -21.20 14.40
C ALA A 5 35.78 -20.63 14.87
N LEU A 6 36.81 -20.69 14.03
CA LEU A 6 38.15 -20.17 14.33
C LEU A 6 38.21 -18.63 14.31
N GLU A 7 37.43 -17.96 13.46
CA GLU A 7 37.31 -16.48 13.49
C GLU A 7 36.53 -15.98 14.72
N ARG A 8 35.50 -16.71 15.18
CA ARG A 8 34.73 -16.36 16.40
C ARG A 8 35.61 -16.37 17.66
N ALA A 9 36.66 -17.18 17.72
CA ALA A 9 37.54 -17.31 18.90
C ALA A 9 38.48 -16.12 19.14
N SER A 10 38.70 -15.22 18.16
CA SER A 10 39.66 -14.11 18.27
C SER A 10 39.05 -12.77 18.73
N ARG A 11 37.72 -12.66 18.78
CA ARG A 11 37.06 -11.39 19.12
C ARG A 11 36.78 -11.32 20.64
N PRO A 12 37.08 -10.19 21.30
CA PRO A 12 36.84 -10.05 22.73
C PRO A 12 35.35 -10.24 23.03
N HIS A 13 35.05 -11.08 24.02
CA HIS A 13 33.69 -11.43 24.46
C HIS A 13 33.54 -11.18 25.97
N ARG A 14 32.29 -10.99 26.41
CA ARG A 14 31.89 -11.04 27.81
C ARG A 14 31.00 -12.26 28.02
N VAL A 15 31.04 -12.85 29.20
CA VAL A 15 30.13 -13.95 29.56
C VAL A 15 28.92 -13.33 30.24
N GLU A 16 27.73 -13.70 29.77
CA GLU A 16 26.46 -13.38 30.41
C GLU A 16 25.73 -14.68 30.77
N SER A 17 24.77 -14.60 31.67
CA SER A 17 23.94 -15.72 32.12
C SER A 17 22.45 -15.39 32.00
N ASP A 18 21.66 -16.39 31.64
CA ASP A 18 20.20 -16.39 31.74
C ASP A 18 19.72 -17.69 32.38
N SER A 19 18.42 -17.93 32.39
CA SER A 19 17.83 -19.16 32.97
C SER A 19 18.27 -20.46 32.28
N LEU A 20 18.88 -20.39 31.10
CA LEU A 20 19.40 -21.53 30.34
C LEU A 20 20.92 -21.71 30.48
N GLY A 21 21.57 -20.92 31.35
CA GLY A 21 23.00 -20.98 31.62
C GLY A 21 23.79 -19.85 30.98
N GLU A 22 25.09 -20.05 30.82
CA GLU A 22 26.05 -19.03 30.36
C GLU A 22 26.33 -19.11 28.86
N MET A 23 26.64 -17.97 28.24
CA MET A 23 27.06 -17.89 26.84
C MET A 23 27.98 -16.68 26.61
N PRO A 24 29.01 -16.80 25.74
CA PRO A 24 29.80 -15.65 25.32
C PRO A 24 28.99 -14.72 24.40
N VAL A 25 28.99 -13.42 24.74
CA VAL A 25 28.42 -12.33 23.95
C VAL A 25 29.55 -11.41 23.48
N PRO A 26 29.58 -10.94 22.22
CA PRO A 26 30.63 -10.02 21.77
C PRO A 26 30.74 -8.78 22.66
N SER A 27 31.95 -8.43 23.12
CA SER A 27 32.19 -7.30 24.04
C SER A 27 31.64 -5.98 23.50
N GLY A 28 31.78 -5.75 22.19
CA GLY A 28 31.28 -4.59 21.49
C GLY A 28 29.76 -4.56 21.27
N ALA A 29 29.01 -5.62 21.60
CA ALA A 29 27.55 -5.64 21.47
C ALA A 29 26.86 -4.95 22.66
N LEU A 30 25.83 -4.15 22.38
CA LEU A 30 24.88 -3.65 23.40
C LEU A 30 23.79 -4.67 23.73
N TYR A 31 23.48 -5.60 22.83
CA TYR A 31 22.56 -6.70 23.13
C TYR A 31 23.23 -7.73 24.05
N GLY A 32 22.44 -8.55 24.74
CA GLY A 32 22.88 -9.53 25.72
C GLY A 32 22.69 -10.99 25.28
N ILE A 33 22.70 -11.90 26.25
CA ILE A 33 22.64 -13.34 26.03
C ILE A 33 21.37 -13.80 25.30
N GLN A 34 20.19 -13.25 25.60
CA GLN A 34 18.95 -13.73 24.98
C GLN A 34 18.90 -13.35 23.51
N THR A 35 19.38 -12.16 23.16
CA THR A 35 19.56 -11.78 21.76
C THR A 35 20.59 -12.67 21.08
N GLN A 36 21.70 -12.99 21.75
CA GLN A 36 22.72 -13.87 21.17
C GLN A 36 22.16 -15.27 20.87
N ARG A 37 21.38 -15.85 21.79
CA ARG A 37 20.64 -17.10 21.55
C ARG A 37 19.69 -16.98 20.37
N ALA A 38 18.92 -15.89 20.27
CA ALA A 38 18.02 -15.67 19.16
C ALA A 38 18.74 -15.55 17.80
N ILE A 39 19.91 -14.89 17.77
CA ILE A 39 20.76 -14.82 16.56
C ILE A 39 21.21 -16.22 16.13
N ASP A 40 21.62 -17.07 17.08
CA ASP A 40 22.11 -18.41 16.76
C ASP A 40 20.95 -19.38 16.43
N ASN A 41 19.75 -19.19 17.00
CA ASN A 41 18.57 -20.05 16.79
C ASN A 41 17.78 -19.73 15.51
N TYR A 42 17.74 -18.46 15.08
CA TYR A 42 16.85 -18.03 14.00
C TYR A 42 17.59 -17.43 12.77
N PRO A 43 18.54 -18.13 12.13
CA PRO A 43 19.19 -17.65 10.92
C PRO A 43 18.33 -17.91 9.66
N ILE A 44 17.11 -17.34 9.62
CA ILE A 44 16.08 -17.72 8.63
C ILE A 44 16.15 -16.89 7.35
N THR A 45 15.97 -15.58 7.43
CA THR A 45 15.81 -14.70 6.25
C THR A 45 17.08 -13.91 5.93
N GLY A 46 17.91 -13.67 6.95
CA GLY A 46 19.02 -12.71 6.87
C GLY A 46 18.57 -11.25 7.01
N VAL A 47 17.26 -10.99 7.10
CA VAL A 47 16.67 -9.68 7.37
C VAL A 47 16.49 -9.54 8.88
N ARG A 48 17.16 -8.55 9.45
CA ARG A 48 17.11 -8.26 10.89
C ARG A 48 16.01 -7.26 11.20
N ILE A 49 15.48 -7.26 12.42
CA ILE A 49 14.51 -6.25 12.86
C ILE A 49 15.02 -4.80 12.71
N SER A 50 16.35 -4.56 12.76
CA SER A 50 16.98 -3.27 12.42
C SER A 50 16.72 -2.76 11.00
N HIS A 51 16.22 -3.61 10.09
CA HIS A 51 15.77 -3.23 8.75
C HIS A 51 14.56 -2.29 8.79
N TYR A 52 13.79 -2.29 9.89
CA TYR A 52 12.65 -1.42 10.14
C TYR A 52 12.99 -0.43 11.28
N PRO A 53 13.62 0.72 10.99
CA PRO A 53 13.98 1.71 12.01
C PRO A 53 12.79 2.16 12.87
N GLU A 54 11.63 2.31 12.25
CA GLU A 54 10.37 2.72 12.90
C GLU A 54 9.96 1.72 13.98
N PHE A 55 10.22 0.42 13.79
CA PHE A 55 9.96 -0.61 14.78
C PHE A 55 10.87 -0.50 16.01
N ILE A 56 12.16 -0.21 15.79
CA ILE A 56 13.11 0.03 16.88
C ILE A 56 12.73 1.29 17.66
N LYS A 57 12.31 2.35 16.96
CA LYS A 57 11.83 3.59 17.58
C LYS A 57 10.56 3.35 18.39
N ALA A 58 9.64 2.53 17.90
CA ALA A 58 8.41 2.18 18.60
C ALA A 58 8.69 1.41 19.90
N LEU A 59 9.56 0.39 19.86
CA LEU A 59 10.03 -0.32 21.06
C LEU A 59 10.66 0.64 22.07
N ALA A 60 11.57 1.52 21.62
CA ALA A 60 12.22 2.51 22.49
C ALA A 60 11.21 3.51 23.08
N ALA A 61 10.21 3.97 22.32
CA ALA A 61 9.17 4.87 22.80
C ALA A 61 8.33 4.22 23.91
N ILE A 62 7.97 2.94 23.76
CA ILE A 62 7.25 2.18 24.78
C ILE A 62 8.11 2.04 26.03
N LYS A 63 9.38 1.61 25.91
CA LYS A 63 10.28 1.48 27.06
C LYS A 63 10.51 2.80 27.80
N LYS A 64 10.58 3.92 27.06
CA LYS A 64 10.66 5.26 27.65
C LYS A 64 9.39 5.61 28.43
N ALA A 65 8.21 5.37 27.86
CA ALA A 65 6.94 5.63 28.51
C ALA A 65 6.76 4.75 29.76
N SER A 66 7.14 3.48 29.70
CA SER A 66 7.10 2.56 30.83
C SER A 66 8.03 2.98 31.96
N ALA A 67 9.27 3.40 31.66
CA ALA A 67 10.18 3.93 32.68
C ALA A 67 9.60 5.17 33.38
N MET A 68 8.99 6.09 32.62
CA MET A 68 8.32 7.26 33.17
C MET A 68 7.10 6.90 34.03
N ALA A 69 6.30 5.90 33.62
CA ALA A 69 5.14 5.43 34.38
C ALA A 69 5.58 4.79 35.71
N ASN A 70 6.57 3.90 35.65
CA ASN A 70 7.10 3.22 36.82
C ASN A 70 7.79 4.17 37.80
N GLU A 71 8.47 5.21 37.31
CA GLU A 71 9.02 6.28 38.16
C GLU A 71 7.92 7.06 38.88
N ARG A 72 6.83 7.43 38.17
CA ARG A 72 5.69 8.15 38.76
C ARG A 72 4.93 7.35 39.82
N MET A 73 4.95 6.02 39.70
CA MET A 73 4.36 5.10 40.68
C MET A 73 5.38 4.59 41.70
N GLU A 74 6.57 5.19 41.75
CA GLU A 74 7.64 4.87 42.71
C GLU A 74 8.13 3.40 42.66
N LEU A 75 7.89 2.70 41.54
CA LEU A 75 8.38 1.34 41.31
C LEU A 75 9.80 1.30 40.74
N LEU A 76 10.25 2.41 40.15
CA LEU A 76 11.57 2.57 39.58
C LEU A 76 12.19 3.88 40.07
N ASP A 77 13.42 3.83 40.59
CA ASP A 77 14.10 5.02 41.07
C ASP A 77 14.44 6.00 39.92
N ALA A 78 14.52 7.29 40.27
CA ALA A 78 14.76 8.37 39.31
C ALA A 78 16.09 8.21 38.55
N THR A 79 17.14 7.66 39.18
CA THR A 79 18.46 7.50 38.55
C THR A 79 18.38 6.50 37.40
N ARG A 80 17.81 5.31 37.65
CA ARG A 80 17.64 4.29 36.62
C ARG A 80 16.63 4.71 35.56
N SER A 81 15.50 5.31 35.97
CA SER A 81 14.49 5.82 35.03
C SER A 81 15.10 6.83 34.07
N GLN A 82 15.85 7.83 34.58
CA GLN A 82 16.47 8.85 33.74
C GLN A 82 17.48 8.26 32.76
N ALA A 83 18.31 7.29 33.19
CA ALA A 83 19.27 6.62 32.30
C ALA A 83 18.57 5.81 31.20
N ILE A 84 17.49 5.08 31.52
CA ILE A 84 16.68 4.35 30.55
C ILE A 84 16.05 5.31 29.54
N ARG A 85 15.49 6.43 30.00
CA ARG A 85 14.88 7.45 29.14
C ARG A 85 15.89 8.04 28.16
N GLN A 86 17.10 8.36 28.63
CA GLN A 86 18.19 8.85 27.77
C GLN A 86 18.65 7.80 26.75
N ALA A 87 18.76 6.53 27.15
CA ALA A 87 19.08 5.44 26.23
C ALA A 87 18.01 5.30 25.13
N CYS A 88 16.72 5.38 25.50
CA CYS A 88 15.61 5.35 24.54
C CYS A 88 15.65 6.55 23.59
N ASP A 89 16.01 7.75 24.07
CA ASP A 89 16.16 8.94 23.23
C ASP A 89 17.23 8.77 22.14
N LEU A 90 18.35 8.11 22.46
CA LEU A 90 19.39 7.78 21.47
C LEU A 90 18.86 6.83 20.38
N LEU A 91 18.07 5.82 20.77
CA LEU A 91 17.47 4.86 19.84
C LEU A 91 16.38 5.52 18.97
N MET A 92 15.54 6.37 19.57
CA MET A 92 14.52 7.13 18.86
C MET A 92 15.15 8.09 17.83
N ALA A 93 16.32 8.65 18.15
CA ALA A 93 17.15 9.43 17.23
C ALA A 93 17.87 8.60 16.14
N GLY A 94 17.69 7.27 16.12
CA GLY A 94 18.23 6.37 15.11
C GLY A 94 19.67 5.88 15.38
N LYS A 95 20.23 6.14 16.56
CA LYS A 95 21.55 5.64 16.96
C LYS A 95 21.47 4.17 17.38
N HIS A 96 22.61 3.47 17.36
CA HIS A 96 22.76 2.08 17.85
C HIS A 96 21.87 0.99 17.22
N ARG A 97 21.15 1.29 16.12
CA ARG A 97 20.31 0.31 15.40
C ARG A 97 21.01 -0.99 15.02
N GLY A 98 22.33 -0.96 14.82
CA GLY A 98 23.12 -2.15 14.46
C GLY A 98 23.13 -3.26 15.52
N HIS A 99 22.70 -2.96 16.75
CA HIS A 99 22.59 -3.93 17.84
C HIS A 99 21.24 -4.65 17.89
N PHE A 100 20.29 -4.32 17.01
CA PHE A 100 19.01 -5.00 16.88
C PHE A 100 19.10 -6.08 15.79
N ARG A 101 19.51 -7.27 16.21
CA ARG A 101 20.06 -8.29 15.30
C ARG A 101 19.20 -9.53 15.11
N VAL A 102 18.10 -9.65 15.85
CA VAL A 102 17.15 -10.76 15.70
C VAL A 102 16.55 -10.75 14.29
N ASP A 103 16.36 -11.93 13.71
CA ASP A 103 15.69 -12.10 12.42
C ASP A 103 14.22 -11.71 12.51
N VAL A 104 13.67 -11.16 11.44
CA VAL A 104 12.26 -10.76 11.36
C VAL A 104 11.31 -11.96 11.48
N ILE A 105 11.76 -13.16 11.10
CA ILE A 105 11.08 -14.43 11.39
C ILE A 105 11.79 -15.11 12.56
N GLN A 106 11.12 -15.14 13.70
CA GLN A 106 11.64 -15.68 14.96
C GLN A 106 10.54 -16.45 15.71
N GLY A 107 10.94 -17.44 16.49
CA GLY A 107 10.03 -18.10 17.43
C GLY A 107 9.79 -17.27 18.69
N GLY A 108 8.77 -17.66 19.48
CA GLY A 108 8.51 -17.08 20.81
C GLY A 108 7.75 -15.75 20.79
N ALA A 109 6.86 -15.54 19.79
CA ALA A 109 5.90 -14.43 19.75
C ALA A 109 6.54 -13.03 19.88
N GLY A 110 7.75 -12.84 19.34
CA GLY A 110 8.46 -11.56 19.42
C GLY A 110 9.26 -11.33 20.70
N THR A 111 9.33 -12.32 21.61
CA THR A 111 10.08 -12.20 22.89
C THR A 111 11.54 -11.87 22.66
N SER A 112 12.16 -12.48 21.64
CA SER A 112 13.55 -12.18 21.29
C SER A 112 13.74 -10.72 20.88
N SER A 113 12.77 -10.11 20.20
CA SER A 113 12.81 -8.69 19.83
C SER A 113 12.60 -7.76 21.04
N ASN A 114 11.64 -8.08 21.91
CA ASN A 114 11.41 -7.34 23.15
C ASN A 114 12.66 -7.39 24.05
N MET A 115 13.24 -8.57 24.22
CA MET A 115 14.47 -8.76 24.99
C MET A 115 15.69 -8.14 24.35
N ASN A 116 15.79 -8.13 23.01
CA ASN A 116 16.83 -7.36 22.33
C ASN A 116 16.73 -5.87 22.65
N ALA A 117 15.52 -5.30 22.69
CA ALA A 117 15.34 -3.92 23.13
C ALA A 117 15.74 -3.73 24.61
N ASN A 118 15.26 -4.61 25.50
CA ASN A 118 15.57 -4.54 26.93
C ASN A 118 17.08 -4.59 27.20
N GLU A 119 17.80 -5.53 26.59
CA GLU A 119 19.24 -5.69 26.77
C GLU A 119 20.04 -4.51 26.20
N VAL A 120 19.69 -4.03 25.00
CA VAL A 120 20.34 -2.87 24.39
C VAL A 120 20.13 -1.61 25.23
N ILE A 121 18.90 -1.37 25.69
CA ILE A 121 18.56 -0.21 26.52
C ILE A 121 19.24 -0.31 27.88
N ALA A 122 19.25 -1.49 28.51
CA ALA A 122 19.91 -1.69 29.79
C ALA A 122 21.41 -1.38 29.71
N ASN A 123 22.10 -1.92 28.69
CA ASN A 123 23.53 -1.68 28.52
C ASN A 123 23.85 -0.24 28.13
N LEU A 124 23.02 0.42 27.30
CA LEU A 124 23.17 1.85 27.03
C LEU A 124 22.98 2.69 28.31
N ALA A 125 21.97 2.38 29.12
CA ALA A 125 21.72 3.07 30.37
C ALA A 125 22.86 2.86 31.37
N LEU A 126 23.45 1.66 31.43
CA LEU A 126 24.65 1.38 32.21
C LEU A 126 25.84 2.23 31.74
N GLU A 127 26.08 2.34 30.43
CA GLU A 127 27.15 3.20 29.89
C GLU A 127 26.95 4.67 30.25
N ILE A 128 25.71 5.18 30.14
CA ILE A 128 25.34 6.55 30.54
C ILE A 128 25.66 6.80 32.02
N LEU A 129 25.51 5.78 32.86
CA LEU A 129 25.82 5.83 34.29
C LEU A 129 27.30 5.51 34.61
N GLY A 130 28.17 5.41 33.59
CA GLY A 130 29.59 5.11 33.76
C GLY A 130 29.89 3.67 34.19
N ARG A 131 28.94 2.75 34.00
CA ARG A 131 29.05 1.34 34.36
C ARG A 131 29.40 0.47 33.16
N LYS A 132 29.92 -0.72 33.44
CA LYS A 132 30.25 -1.72 32.41
C LYS A 132 28.97 -2.37 31.88
N ARG A 133 28.96 -2.72 30.59
CA ARG A 133 27.91 -3.58 30.01
C ARG A 133 27.84 -4.91 30.76
N GLY A 134 26.62 -5.41 30.99
CA GLY A 134 26.37 -6.62 31.76
C GLY A 134 26.36 -6.43 33.28
N ASP A 135 26.54 -5.21 33.81
CA ASP A 135 26.33 -4.89 35.24
C ASP A 135 24.83 -4.88 35.61
N TYR A 136 24.18 -6.01 35.37
CA TYR A 136 22.73 -6.18 35.53
C TYR A 136 22.29 -6.28 37.00
N ALA A 137 23.25 -6.46 37.93
CA ALA A 137 22.99 -6.27 39.36
C ALA A 137 22.58 -4.83 39.66
N PHE A 138 23.14 -3.86 38.93
CA PHE A 138 22.74 -2.46 39.05
C PHE A 138 21.50 -2.15 38.20
N LEU A 139 21.49 -2.47 36.90
CA LEU A 139 20.36 -2.20 36.00
C LEU A 139 20.10 -3.40 35.09
N HIS A 140 19.14 -4.22 35.51
CA HIS A 140 18.69 -5.43 34.84
C HIS A 140 17.69 -5.19 33.68
N PRO A 141 17.81 -5.90 32.54
CA PRO A 141 16.86 -5.85 31.42
C PRO A 141 15.41 -6.18 31.83
N ASN A 142 15.19 -7.27 32.56
CA ASN A 142 13.85 -7.65 33.05
C ASN A 142 13.35 -6.76 34.20
N ASN A 143 14.11 -6.67 35.30
CA ASN A 143 13.61 -6.06 36.54
C ASN A 143 13.45 -4.53 36.47
N HIS A 144 14.08 -3.86 35.51
CA HIS A 144 14.00 -2.40 35.39
C HIS A 144 13.47 -1.97 34.01
N VAL A 145 14.08 -2.42 32.91
CA VAL A 145 13.65 -1.99 31.56
C VAL A 145 12.30 -2.59 31.17
N ASN A 146 12.06 -3.85 31.53
CA ASN A 146 10.80 -4.57 31.30
C ASN A 146 9.85 -4.57 32.52
N LEU A 147 10.08 -3.70 33.51
CA LEU A 147 9.23 -3.62 34.70
C LEU A 147 7.78 -3.29 34.31
N SER A 148 6.83 -4.02 34.89
CA SER A 148 5.38 -3.93 34.64
C SER A 148 4.94 -4.23 33.19
N GLN A 149 5.76 -4.96 32.44
CA GLN A 149 5.53 -5.29 31.04
C GLN A 149 5.67 -6.78 30.77
N SER A 150 5.07 -7.22 29.67
CA SER A 150 5.35 -8.50 29.03
C SER A 150 5.85 -8.27 27.60
N THR A 151 6.30 -9.33 26.93
CA THR A 151 6.37 -9.27 25.47
C THR A 151 4.97 -9.11 24.88
N ASN A 152 3.99 -9.79 25.45
CA ASN A 152 2.66 -9.99 24.88
C ASN A 152 1.80 -8.72 24.88
N ASP A 153 2.24 -7.65 25.55
CA ASP A 153 1.64 -6.33 25.46
C ASP A 153 2.58 -5.31 24.80
N VAL A 154 3.90 -5.41 24.99
CA VAL A 154 4.87 -4.49 24.38
C VAL A 154 5.04 -4.74 22.88
N TYR A 155 5.21 -5.99 22.45
CA TYR A 155 5.50 -6.35 21.07
C TYR A 155 4.33 -6.00 20.12
N PRO A 156 3.07 -6.42 20.38
CA PRO A 156 1.93 -5.98 19.58
C PRO A 156 1.75 -4.46 19.61
N SER A 157 1.91 -3.80 20.76
CA SER A 157 1.86 -2.33 20.85
C SER A 157 2.91 -1.66 19.98
N ALA A 158 4.13 -2.22 19.91
CA ALA A 158 5.20 -1.72 19.06
C ALA A 158 4.90 -1.94 17.57
N ILE A 159 4.32 -3.09 17.20
CA ILE A 159 3.86 -3.35 15.84
C ILE A 159 2.85 -2.28 15.44
N ARG A 160 1.81 -2.09 16.25
CA ARG A 160 0.71 -1.15 15.98
C ARG A 160 1.18 0.29 15.86
N LEU A 161 2.02 0.75 16.78
CA LEU A 161 2.65 2.07 16.68
C LEU A 161 3.48 2.22 15.39
N THR A 162 4.20 1.17 14.99
CA THR A 162 4.98 1.17 13.74
C THR A 162 4.08 1.25 12.51
N LEU A 163 2.99 0.48 12.48
CA LEU A 163 1.99 0.51 11.42
C LEU A 163 1.34 1.90 11.29
N VAL A 164 1.04 2.57 12.40
CA VAL A 164 0.52 3.95 12.39
C VAL A 164 1.51 4.91 11.73
N ILE A 165 2.78 4.88 12.14
CA ILE A 165 3.82 5.77 11.59
C ILE A 165 4.05 5.50 10.10
N MET A 166 4.24 4.23 9.72
CA MET A 166 4.51 3.84 8.34
C MET A 166 3.28 4.02 7.44
N GLY A 167 2.08 3.78 7.96
CA GLY A 167 0.81 4.00 7.28
C GLY A 167 0.56 5.47 6.97
N GLN A 168 0.85 6.38 7.91
CA GLN A 168 0.81 7.83 7.64
C GLN A 168 1.81 8.24 6.54
N ALA A 169 2.98 7.61 6.50
CA ALA A 169 3.96 7.86 5.43
C ALA A 169 3.47 7.34 4.06
N LEU A 170 2.81 6.18 4.02
CA LEU A 170 2.16 5.67 2.80
C LEU A 170 1.01 6.59 2.37
N HIS A 171 0.16 7.02 3.29
CA HIS A 171 -0.94 7.97 3.03
C HIS A 171 -0.43 9.24 2.33
N LYS A 172 0.67 9.82 2.80
CA LYS A 172 1.32 10.99 2.16
C LYS A 172 1.84 10.66 0.75
N ALA A 173 2.42 9.48 0.55
CA ALA A 173 2.91 9.03 -0.76
C ALA A 173 1.77 8.82 -1.76
N LEU A 174 0.67 8.20 -1.35
CA LEU A 174 -0.54 8.07 -2.17
C LEU A 174 -1.13 9.44 -2.52
N GLY A 175 -1.16 10.39 -1.57
CA GLY A 175 -1.60 11.75 -1.83
C GLY A 175 -0.69 12.52 -2.79
N ARG A 176 0.59 12.15 -2.90
CA ARG A 176 1.48 12.67 -3.96
C ARG A 176 1.14 12.07 -5.32
N LEU A 177 0.91 10.77 -5.38
CA LEU A 177 0.53 10.10 -6.63
C LEU A 177 -0.83 10.59 -7.15
N SER A 178 -1.84 10.71 -6.28
CA SER A 178 -3.15 11.23 -6.66
C SER A 178 -3.05 12.65 -7.23
N ARG A 179 -2.29 13.54 -6.57
CA ARG A 179 -2.05 14.90 -7.11
C ARG A 179 -1.37 14.88 -8.47
N ALA A 180 -0.34 14.07 -8.66
CA ALA A 180 0.31 13.95 -9.96
C ALA A 180 -0.65 13.46 -11.06
N LEU A 181 -1.55 12.53 -10.73
CA LEU A 181 -2.61 12.07 -11.64
C LEU A 181 -3.62 13.18 -11.94
N ALA A 182 -4.04 13.95 -10.94
CA ALA A 182 -4.96 15.08 -11.11
C ALA A 182 -4.35 16.21 -11.96
N ASP A 183 -3.08 16.55 -11.73
CA ASP A 183 -2.36 17.54 -12.52
C ASP A 183 -2.27 17.12 -13.99
N LYS A 184 -1.97 15.84 -14.25
CA LYS A 184 -1.98 15.28 -15.61
C LYS A 184 -3.37 15.20 -16.20
N ALA A 185 -4.38 14.91 -15.40
CA ALA A 185 -5.77 14.93 -15.84
C ALA A 185 -6.17 16.32 -16.35
N ALA A 186 -5.76 17.38 -15.66
CA ALA A 186 -5.98 18.75 -16.11
C ALA A 186 -5.20 19.05 -17.40
N GLN A 187 -3.92 18.65 -17.48
CA GLN A 187 -3.09 18.83 -18.66
C GLN A 187 -3.64 18.11 -19.90
N PHE A 188 -4.23 16.93 -19.73
CA PHE A 188 -4.78 16.11 -20.82
C PHE A 188 -6.29 16.31 -21.01
N GLY A 189 -6.87 17.34 -20.40
CA GLY A 189 -8.31 17.60 -20.43
C GLY A 189 -8.87 17.81 -21.84
N HIS A 190 -8.06 18.30 -22.79
CA HIS A 190 -8.44 18.53 -24.19
C HIS A 190 -8.13 17.34 -25.11
N VAL A 191 -7.35 16.35 -24.67
CA VAL A 191 -6.89 15.27 -25.54
C VAL A 191 -7.97 14.20 -25.65
N ILE A 192 -8.75 14.24 -26.72
CA ILE A 192 -9.75 13.23 -27.04
C ILE A 192 -9.07 11.95 -27.53
N LYS A 193 -9.47 10.82 -26.98
CA LYS A 193 -9.05 9.46 -27.34
C LYS A 193 -10.26 8.54 -27.46
N ILE A 194 -10.04 7.36 -28.01
CA ILE A 194 -11.08 6.31 -28.02
C ILE A 194 -11.07 5.54 -26.69
N GLY A 195 -12.23 5.44 -26.04
CA GLY A 195 -12.40 4.53 -24.93
C GLY A 195 -12.34 3.08 -25.39
N ARG A 196 -11.96 2.15 -24.50
CA ARG A 196 -12.01 0.71 -24.81
C ARG A 196 -12.67 -0.08 -23.70
N THR A 197 -13.59 -0.95 -24.08
CA THR A 197 -14.22 -1.94 -23.21
C THR A 197 -13.96 -3.31 -23.79
N GLN A 198 -13.54 -4.26 -22.96
CA GLN A 198 -13.13 -5.61 -23.43
C GLN A 198 -12.03 -5.57 -24.51
N LEU A 199 -11.16 -4.55 -24.48
CA LEU A 199 -10.12 -4.26 -25.48
C LEU A 199 -10.63 -3.93 -26.90
N GLN A 200 -11.95 -3.76 -27.08
CA GLN A 200 -12.55 -3.29 -28.32
C GLN A 200 -12.78 -1.77 -28.26
N ASP A 201 -12.80 -1.14 -29.44
CA ASP A 201 -13.11 0.29 -29.55
C ASP A 201 -14.54 0.57 -29.05
N ALA A 202 -14.68 1.59 -28.20
CA ALA A 202 -15.94 2.03 -27.63
C ALA A 202 -16.27 3.45 -28.11
N VAL A 203 -16.60 4.37 -27.21
CA VAL A 203 -16.92 5.78 -27.54
C VAL A 203 -15.80 6.74 -27.14
N PRO A 204 -15.76 7.97 -27.69
CA PRO A 204 -14.76 8.96 -27.30
C PRO A 204 -14.79 9.31 -25.81
N MET A 205 -13.62 9.59 -25.26
CA MET A 205 -13.41 10.17 -23.94
C MET A 205 -12.13 11.02 -23.98
N THR A 206 -11.84 11.80 -22.95
CA THR A 206 -10.54 12.48 -22.86
C THR A 206 -9.54 11.67 -22.04
N LEU A 207 -8.25 11.78 -22.37
CA LEU A 207 -7.18 11.30 -21.49
C LEU A 207 -7.29 11.96 -20.10
N GLY A 208 -7.76 13.21 -20.05
CA GLY A 208 -8.06 13.88 -18.78
C GLY A 208 -9.09 13.14 -17.93
N GLN A 209 -10.20 12.68 -18.51
CA GLN A 209 -11.21 11.86 -17.81
C GLN A 209 -10.60 10.56 -17.27
N GLU A 210 -9.76 9.88 -18.07
CA GLU A 210 -9.10 8.64 -17.69
C GLU A 210 -8.15 8.82 -16.50
N PHE A 211 -7.26 9.83 -16.57
CA PHE A 211 -6.31 10.13 -15.50
C PHE A 211 -7.01 10.63 -14.23
N ARG A 212 -8.11 11.40 -14.37
CA ARG A 212 -8.91 11.83 -13.22
C ARG A 212 -9.52 10.64 -12.49
N ALA A 213 -10.03 9.65 -13.23
CA ALA A 213 -10.56 8.41 -12.64
C ALA A 213 -9.48 7.67 -11.85
N TRP A 214 -8.25 7.60 -12.37
CA TRP A 214 -7.12 7.00 -11.65
C TRP A 214 -6.77 7.76 -10.37
N GLY A 215 -6.75 9.09 -10.40
CA GLY A 215 -6.53 9.92 -9.21
C GLY A 215 -7.59 9.64 -8.12
N ILE A 216 -8.87 9.61 -8.50
CA ILE A 216 -9.98 9.27 -7.59
C ILE A 216 -9.78 7.88 -6.98
N MET A 217 -9.46 6.86 -7.79
CA MET A 217 -9.23 5.50 -7.28
C MET A 217 -8.14 5.44 -6.20
N VAL A 218 -7.06 6.22 -6.36
CA VAL A 218 -5.97 6.31 -5.39
C VAL A 218 -6.40 7.06 -4.12
N ASP A 219 -7.16 8.15 -4.25
CA ASP A 219 -7.64 8.91 -3.10
C ASP A 219 -8.67 8.16 -2.25
N GLU A 220 -9.56 7.38 -2.87
CA GLU A 220 -10.48 6.50 -2.14
C GLU A 220 -9.73 5.52 -1.22
N ASP A 221 -8.67 4.91 -1.74
CA ASP A 221 -7.86 3.93 -0.99
C ASP A 221 -6.96 4.61 0.04
N ARG A 222 -6.50 5.83 -0.24
CA ARG A 222 -5.85 6.69 0.75
C ARG A 222 -6.78 6.94 1.94
N GLN A 223 -8.09 7.10 1.71
CA GLN A 223 -9.06 7.28 2.79
C GLN A 223 -9.37 5.97 3.53
N ARG A 224 -9.49 4.85 2.82
CA ARG A 224 -9.63 3.52 3.46
C ARG A 224 -8.43 3.19 4.37
N LEU A 225 -7.24 3.64 4.00
CA LEU A 225 -6.04 3.47 4.82
C LEU A 225 -6.15 4.20 6.16
N LEU A 226 -6.75 5.39 6.21
CA LEU A 226 -6.95 6.12 7.48
C LEU A 226 -7.94 5.38 8.39
N GLU A 227 -9.05 4.89 7.84
CA GLU A 227 -10.03 4.11 8.59
C GLU A 227 -9.43 2.84 9.18
N ALA A 228 -8.61 2.12 8.39
CA ALA A 228 -7.92 0.93 8.89
C ALA A 228 -6.86 1.26 9.95
N LEU A 229 -6.21 2.43 9.84
CA LEU A 229 -5.27 2.90 10.87
C LEU A 229 -5.96 3.18 12.19
N ASP A 230 -7.23 3.62 12.20
CA ASP A 230 -7.94 3.89 13.44
C ASP A 230 -8.17 2.61 14.26
N LEU A 231 -8.44 1.47 13.61
CA LEU A 231 -8.48 0.17 14.27
C LEU A 231 -7.12 -0.22 14.87
N VAL A 232 -6.03 0.04 14.13
CA VAL A 232 -4.67 -0.28 14.56
C VAL A 232 -4.22 0.55 15.77
N ARG A 233 -4.84 1.71 16.05
CA ARG A 233 -4.46 2.57 17.19
C ARG A 233 -4.74 1.96 18.56
N GLU A 234 -5.69 1.03 18.63
CA GLU A 234 -6.01 0.35 19.88
C GLU A 234 -4.87 -0.61 20.28
N ILE A 235 -4.37 -0.54 21.51
CA ILE A 235 -3.25 -1.33 22.01
C ILE A 235 -3.55 -1.93 23.38
N ASN A 236 -2.91 -3.07 23.67
CA ASN A 236 -3.08 -3.80 24.93
C ASN A 236 -1.98 -3.50 25.97
N LEU A 237 -1.22 -2.41 25.83
CA LEU A 237 -0.10 -2.08 26.73
C LEU A 237 -0.57 -1.96 28.19
N GLY A 238 0.00 -2.81 29.07
CA GLY A 238 -0.46 -2.96 30.46
C GLY A 238 -1.29 -4.22 30.70
N GLY A 239 -1.64 -4.97 29.66
CA GLY A 239 -2.26 -6.30 29.77
C GLY A 239 -1.30 -7.39 30.28
N THR A 240 0.00 -7.12 30.23
CA THR A 240 1.07 -8.03 30.66
C THR A 240 0.99 -9.40 29.97
N ALA A 241 0.94 -10.51 30.73
CA ALA A 241 1.15 -11.85 30.19
C ALA A 241 0.01 -12.29 29.25
N ILE A 242 -1.24 -12.13 29.68
CA ILE A 242 -2.43 -12.66 29.00
C ILE A 242 -3.61 -11.67 29.03
N GLY A 243 -3.32 -10.39 29.24
CA GLY A 243 -4.31 -9.32 29.32
C GLY A 243 -4.90 -9.06 30.71
N THR A 244 -4.56 -9.85 31.73
CA THR A 244 -5.08 -9.65 33.10
C THR A 244 -4.41 -8.49 33.85
N GLY A 245 -3.29 -7.96 33.34
CA GLY A 245 -2.51 -6.94 34.04
C GLY A 245 -1.75 -7.46 35.26
N ILE A 246 -1.58 -8.78 35.39
CA ILE A 246 -0.81 -9.36 36.50
C ILE A 246 0.59 -8.72 36.58
N ASN A 247 1.02 -8.38 37.80
CA ASN A 247 2.28 -7.67 38.11
C ASN A 247 2.37 -6.22 37.59
N ALA A 248 1.28 -5.63 37.11
CA ALA A 248 1.18 -4.18 36.88
C ALA A 248 0.21 -3.55 37.89
N PRO A 249 0.50 -2.37 38.44
CA PRO A 249 -0.47 -1.60 39.20
C PRO A 249 -1.72 -1.28 38.35
N PRO A 250 -2.93 -1.18 38.95
CA PRO A 250 -4.15 -0.84 38.23
C PRO A 250 -4.06 0.45 37.39
N GLU A 251 -3.29 1.43 37.88
CA GLU A 251 -3.11 2.73 37.23
C GLU A 251 -2.07 2.70 36.09
N TYR A 252 -1.30 1.62 35.95
CA TYR A 252 -0.19 1.54 34.98
C TYR A 252 -0.68 1.66 33.53
N ALA A 253 -1.70 0.89 33.14
CA ALA A 253 -2.18 0.84 31.75
C ALA A 253 -2.65 2.22 31.22
N PRO A 254 -3.59 2.94 31.88
CA PRO A 254 -3.98 4.27 31.41
C PRO A 254 -2.82 5.28 31.45
N LEU A 255 -1.95 5.22 32.47
CA LEU A 255 -0.82 6.13 32.60
C LEU A 255 0.23 5.91 31.51
N VAL A 256 0.62 4.67 31.24
CA VAL A 256 1.67 4.36 30.27
C VAL A 256 1.21 4.67 28.85
N VAL A 257 -0.06 4.46 28.50
CA VAL A 257 -0.60 4.84 27.18
C VAL A 257 -0.62 6.35 27.00
N ALA A 258 -1.03 7.11 28.03
CA ALA A 258 -0.98 8.57 27.98
C ALA A 258 0.46 9.09 27.78
N LEU A 259 1.43 8.49 28.48
CA LEU A 259 2.85 8.80 28.34
C LEU A 259 3.41 8.37 26.98
N LEU A 260 2.98 7.23 26.45
CA LEU A 260 3.37 6.78 25.11
C LEU A 260 2.89 7.77 24.05
N ASN A 261 1.68 8.30 24.17
CA ASN A 261 1.16 9.33 23.27
C ASN A 261 2.00 10.61 23.34
N GLN A 262 2.40 11.04 24.54
CA GLN A 262 3.30 12.17 24.74
C GLN A 262 4.69 11.93 24.10
N VAL A 263 5.26 10.73 24.27
CA VAL A 263 6.61 10.39 23.78
C VAL A 263 6.64 10.19 22.27
N SER A 264 5.65 9.50 21.72
CA SER A 264 5.60 9.11 20.30
C SER A 264 4.98 10.19 19.40
N GLY A 265 4.20 11.11 19.97
CA GLY A 265 3.39 12.06 19.22
C GLY A 265 2.26 11.40 18.42
N GLN A 266 1.89 10.17 18.76
CA GLN A 266 0.80 9.43 18.14
C GLN A 266 -0.40 9.36 19.09
N ASN A 267 -1.60 9.23 18.53
CA ASN A 267 -2.81 8.93 19.28
C ASN A 267 -3.02 7.42 19.29
N MET A 268 -2.54 6.75 20.33
CA MET A 268 -2.80 5.35 20.64
C MET A 268 -3.90 5.25 21.69
N LEU A 269 -4.75 4.24 21.59
CA LEU A 269 -5.91 4.03 22.45
C LEU A 269 -5.68 2.78 23.30
N LEU A 270 -6.03 2.82 24.58
CA LEU A 270 -6.04 1.63 25.41
C LEU A 270 -7.24 0.77 25.02
N ALA A 271 -7.03 -0.52 24.76
CA ALA A 271 -8.11 -1.44 24.46
C ALA A 271 -9.14 -1.53 25.60
N GLU A 272 -10.40 -1.69 25.24
CA GLU A 272 -11.49 -1.84 26.23
C GLU A 272 -11.31 -3.12 27.06
N ASN A 273 -10.86 -4.20 26.42
CA ASN A 273 -10.59 -5.48 27.07
C ASN A 273 -9.18 -5.98 26.69
N LEU A 274 -8.27 -5.96 27.67
CA LEU A 274 -6.89 -6.35 27.46
C LEU A 274 -6.70 -7.87 27.26
N VAL A 275 -7.61 -8.71 27.75
CA VAL A 275 -7.58 -10.18 27.53
C VAL A 275 -7.93 -10.52 26.10
N GLU A 276 -8.91 -9.81 25.53
CA GLU A 276 -9.26 -9.92 24.12
C GLU A 276 -8.14 -9.37 23.23
N ALA A 277 -7.65 -8.17 23.52
CA ALA A 277 -6.66 -7.51 22.68
C ALA A 277 -5.27 -8.19 22.69
N THR A 278 -4.99 -9.10 23.63
CA THR A 278 -3.72 -9.86 23.67
C THR A 278 -3.68 -11.02 22.66
N GLN A 279 -4.85 -11.49 22.23
CA GLN A 279 -4.96 -12.59 21.27
C GLN A 279 -5.46 -12.15 19.89
N ASP A 280 -6.11 -10.98 19.79
CA ASP A 280 -6.74 -10.52 18.56
C ASP A 280 -5.75 -9.99 17.50
N ALA A 281 -5.80 -10.62 16.32
CA ALA A 281 -5.08 -10.21 15.12
C ALA A 281 -6.01 -9.57 14.04
N GLY A 282 -7.29 -9.37 14.33
CA GLY A 282 -8.31 -8.92 13.37
C GLY A 282 -8.00 -7.56 12.73
N ALA A 283 -7.52 -6.60 13.51
CA ALA A 283 -7.11 -5.29 12.98
C ALA A 283 -5.97 -5.41 11.94
N TYR A 284 -5.04 -6.36 12.12
CA TYR A 284 -3.96 -6.60 11.16
C TYR A 284 -4.47 -7.16 9.83
N VAL A 285 -5.45 -8.06 9.88
CA VAL A 285 -6.09 -8.65 8.69
C VAL A 285 -6.82 -7.58 7.90
N GLN A 286 -7.64 -6.75 8.57
CA GLN A 286 -8.36 -5.66 7.91
C GLN A 286 -7.39 -4.64 7.30
N PHE A 287 -6.33 -4.28 8.03
CA PHE A 287 -5.30 -3.37 7.53
C PHE A 287 -4.58 -3.95 6.31
N SER A 288 -4.20 -5.22 6.34
CA SER A 288 -3.61 -5.93 5.20
C SER A 288 -4.53 -5.96 3.99
N GLY A 289 -5.83 -6.21 4.20
CA GLY A 289 -6.84 -6.20 3.14
C GLY A 289 -6.95 -4.85 2.42
N VAL A 290 -6.79 -3.74 3.15
CA VAL A 290 -6.73 -2.39 2.56
C VAL A 290 -5.45 -2.19 1.76
N LEU A 291 -4.30 -2.68 2.22
CA LEU A 291 -3.05 -2.65 1.45
C LEU A 291 -3.18 -3.47 0.15
N LYS A 292 -3.78 -4.66 0.22
CA LYS A 292 -4.09 -5.49 -0.96
C LYS A 292 -4.99 -4.73 -1.95
N ARG A 293 -6.09 -4.13 -1.48
CA ARG A 293 -7.00 -3.35 -2.34
C ARG A 293 -6.23 -2.23 -3.07
N THR A 294 -5.40 -1.49 -2.33
CA THR A 294 -4.53 -0.44 -2.88
C THR A 294 -3.59 -1.00 -3.95
N ALA A 295 -2.94 -2.14 -3.67
CA ALA A 295 -2.05 -2.81 -4.61
C ALA A 295 -2.76 -3.22 -5.91
N VAL A 296 -3.97 -3.79 -5.82
CA VAL A 296 -4.78 -4.18 -6.98
C VAL A 296 -5.08 -2.99 -7.88
N LYS A 297 -5.54 -1.87 -7.32
CA LYS A 297 -5.84 -0.64 -8.08
C LYS A 297 -4.59 -0.03 -8.70
N LEU A 298 -3.47 0.04 -7.98
CA LEU A 298 -2.19 0.50 -8.54
C LEU A 298 -1.70 -0.40 -9.68
N SER A 299 -1.85 -1.72 -9.54
CA SER A 299 -1.51 -2.69 -10.58
C SER A 299 -2.35 -2.47 -11.84
N LYS A 300 -3.66 -2.22 -11.69
CA LYS A 300 -4.56 -1.89 -12.82
C LYS A 300 -4.09 -0.63 -13.55
N ILE A 301 -3.82 0.46 -12.83
CA ILE A 301 -3.31 1.71 -13.42
C ILE A 301 -2.01 1.43 -14.19
N CYS A 302 -1.10 0.65 -13.62
CA CYS A 302 0.16 0.30 -14.28
C CYS A 302 -0.05 -0.59 -15.53
N ASN A 303 -1.03 -1.49 -15.52
CA ASN A 303 -1.39 -2.28 -16.69
C ASN A 303 -1.91 -1.39 -17.83
N ASP A 304 -2.79 -0.45 -17.51
CA ASP A 304 -3.29 0.53 -18.49
C ASP A 304 -2.13 1.35 -19.07
N LEU A 305 -1.24 1.89 -18.22
CA LEU A 305 -0.07 2.66 -18.68
C LEU A 305 0.82 1.85 -19.63
N ARG A 306 1.05 0.56 -19.34
CA ARG A 306 1.84 -0.32 -20.22
C ARG A 306 1.12 -0.58 -21.54
N LEU A 307 -0.19 -0.77 -21.52
CA LEU A 307 -0.99 -1.04 -22.72
C LEU A 307 -1.09 0.21 -23.61
N LEU A 308 -1.41 1.37 -23.04
CA LEU A 308 -1.53 2.64 -23.76
C LEU A 308 -0.19 3.14 -24.34
N SER A 309 0.94 2.77 -23.73
CA SER A 309 2.29 3.07 -24.24
C SER A 309 2.89 2.00 -25.16
N SER A 310 2.16 0.92 -25.46
CA SER A 310 2.63 -0.13 -26.36
C SER A 310 2.97 0.44 -27.75
N GLY A 311 4.11 0.06 -28.32
CA GLY A 311 4.60 0.63 -29.57
C GLY A 311 6.11 0.45 -29.77
N PRO A 312 6.79 1.35 -30.52
CA PRO A 312 6.30 2.65 -30.98
C PRO A 312 5.49 2.62 -32.29
N ARG A 313 5.50 1.51 -33.04
CA ARG A 313 4.81 1.40 -34.34
C ARG A 313 3.71 0.35 -34.41
N CYS A 314 3.75 -0.66 -33.54
CA CYS A 314 2.90 -1.86 -33.63
C CYS A 314 2.03 -2.05 -32.38
N GLY A 315 1.62 -0.95 -31.74
CA GLY A 315 0.79 -0.97 -30.53
C GLY A 315 -0.20 0.20 -30.51
N LEU A 316 -0.75 0.51 -29.34
CA LEU A 316 -1.70 1.62 -29.20
C LEU A 316 -1.02 2.99 -29.37
N GLY A 317 0.08 3.22 -28.64
CA GLY A 317 0.92 4.41 -28.78
C GLY A 317 0.23 5.73 -28.40
N GLU A 318 -0.78 5.71 -27.55
CA GLU A 318 -1.56 6.89 -27.12
C GLU A 318 -0.79 7.79 -26.15
N ILE A 319 0.15 7.22 -25.39
CA ILE A 319 0.98 7.94 -24.44
C ILE A 319 2.45 7.57 -24.62
N ARG A 320 3.34 8.47 -24.22
CA ARG A 320 4.78 8.25 -24.15
C ARG A 320 5.23 8.30 -22.70
N LEU A 321 5.72 7.18 -22.20
CA LEU A 321 6.37 7.10 -20.88
C LEU A 321 7.82 7.61 -20.97
N PRO A 322 8.36 8.18 -19.87
CA PRO A 322 9.77 8.57 -19.82
C PRO A 322 10.70 7.38 -20.02
N LYS A 323 11.81 7.61 -20.72
CA LYS A 323 12.82 6.58 -21.03
C LYS A 323 13.78 6.40 -19.85
N MET A 324 13.45 5.46 -18.95
CA MET A 324 14.19 5.30 -17.68
C MET A 324 15.40 4.36 -17.74
N ALA A 325 15.44 3.44 -18.71
CA ALA A 325 16.55 2.52 -18.93
C ALA A 325 16.52 1.97 -20.37
N PRO A 326 17.66 1.50 -20.92
CA PRO A 326 17.67 0.69 -22.14
C PRO A 326 16.78 -0.55 -21.96
N GLY A 327 15.88 -0.78 -22.90
CA GLY A 327 14.86 -1.84 -22.82
C GLY A 327 15.33 -3.21 -23.30
N SER A 328 16.53 -3.32 -23.89
CA SER A 328 17.06 -4.59 -24.39
C SER A 328 18.57 -4.54 -24.51
N SER A 329 19.21 -5.67 -24.19
CA SER A 329 20.63 -5.89 -24.46
C SER A 329 20.95 -6.14 -25.93
N ILE A 330 19.94 -6.50 -26.76
CA ILE A 330 20.13 -6.92 -28.16
C ILE A 330 19.41 -6.03 -29.18
N MET A 331 18.30 -5.37 -28.82
CA MET A 331 17.55 -4.49 -29.72
C MET A 331 17.95 -3.02 -29.50
N PRO A 332 18.76 -2.41 -30.40
CA PRO A 332 19.19 -1.03 -30.24
C PRO A 332 17.99 -0.08 -30.24
N GLY A 333 17.98 0.87 -29.29
CA GLY A 333 16.93 1.90 -29.20
C GLY A 333 15.60 1.46 -28.57
N LYS A 334 15.42 0.17 -28.23
CA LYS A 334 14.22 -0.28 -27.51
C LYS A 334 14.18 0.31 -26.10
N VAL A 335 13.02 0.78 -25.66
CA VAL A 335 12.75 1.25 -24.29
C VAL A 335 11.49 0.56 -23.78
N ASN A 336 11.54 0.04 -22.55
CA ASN A 336 10.41 -0.65 -21.91
C ASN A 336 9.75 0.22 -20.82
N PRO A 337 8.47 -0.05 -20.48
CA PRO A 337 7.75 0.66 -19.41
C PRO A 337 8.15 0.15 -18.01
N VAL A 338 9.43 0.26 -17.66
CA VAL A 338 10.00 -0.38 -16.45
C VAL A 338 9.46 0.14 -15.11
N ILE A 339 8.94 1.38 -15.09
CA ILE A 339 8.37 1.96 -13.87
C ILE A 339 7.00 1.35 -13.54
N PRO A 340 6.03 1.29 -14.46
CA PRO A 340 4.84 0.47 -14.27
C PRO A 340 5.13 -1.01 -13.92
N GLU A 341 6.13 -1.62 -14.57
CA GLU A 341 6.49 -3.04 -14.32
C GLU A 341 6.94 -3.30 -12.87
N VAL A 342 7.76 -2.42 -12.29
CA VAL A 342 8.18 -2.60 -10.88
C VAL A 342 7.02 -2.39 -9.91
N VAL A 343 6.06 -1.51 -10.23
CA VAL A 343 4.86 -1.31 -9.40
C VAL A 343 3.92 -2.52 -9.50
N ASN A 344 3.78 -3.13 -10.68
CA ASN A 344 3.05 -4.40 -10.81
C ASN A 344 3.67 -5.50 -9.93
N GLN A 345 5.00 -5.65 -9.94
CA GLN A 345 5.70 -6.62 -9.09
C GLN A 345 5.51 -6.33 -7.59
N ILE A 346 5.55 -5.06 -7.18
CA ILE A 346 5.22 -4.65 -5.81
C ILE A 346 3.79 -5.09 -5.46
N ALA A 347 2.83 -4.87 -6.36
CA ALA A 347 1.45 -5.26 -6.11
C ALA A 347 1.30 -6.78 -5.91
N PHE A 348 1.99 -7.60 -6.72
CA PHE A 348 1.98 -9.05 -6.56
C PHE A 348 2.56 -9.48 -5.21
N GLN A 349 3.67 -8.87 -4.79
CA GLN A 349 4.28 -9.14 -3.48
C GLN A 349 3.34 -8.79 -2.33
N VAL A 350 2.65 -7.65 -2.39
CA VAL A 350 1.70 -7.21 -1.36
C VAL A 350 0.50 -8.17 -1.29
N ILE A 351 -0.03 -8.61 -2.44
CA ILE A 351 -1.13 -9.58 -2.49
C ILE A 351 -0.71 -10.93 -1.88
N GLY A 352 0.50 -11.41 -2.18
CA GLY A 352 1.03 -12.62 -1.54
C GLY A 352 1.24 -12.45 -0.02
N SER A 353 1.72 -11.28 0.39
CA SER A 353 1.93 -10.93 1.80
C SER A 353 0.61 -10.93 2.59
N ASP A 354 -0.49 -10.50 1.96
CA ASP A 354 -1.84 -10.52 2.56
C ASP A 354 -2.31 -11.94 2.91
N LEU A 355 -2.02 -12.91 2.04
CA LEU A 355 -2.32 -14.31 2.34
C LEU A 355 -1.47 -14.82 3.51
N THR A 356 -0.18 -14.46 3.58
CA THR A 356 0.66 -14.79 4.73
C THR A 356 0.14 -14.18 6.03
N VAL A 357 -0.30 -12.91 6.00
CA VAL A 357 -0.92 -12.25 7.17
C VAL A 357 -2.21 -12.97 7.57
N THR A 358 -3.03 -13.37 6.61
CA THR A 358 -4.28 -14.10 6.86
C THR A 358 -4.02 -15.42 7.58
N MET A 359 -3.07 -16.23 7.08
CA MET A 359 -2.71 -17.51 7.70
C MET A 359 -2.07 -17.32 9.08
N ALA A 360 -1.25 -16.28 9.27
CA ALA A 360 -0.66 -15.99 10.57
C ALA A 360 -1.71 -15.55 11.60
N ALA A 361 -2.70 -14.75 11.17
CA ALA A 361 -3.77 -14.28 12.04
C ALA A 361 -4.70 -15.42 12.49
N GLU A 362 -5.04 -16.35 11.59
CA GLU A 362 -5.91 -17.50 11.91
C GLU A 362 -5.27 -18.46 12.92
N ALA A 363 -3.94 -18.59 12.91
CA ALA A 363 -3.18 -19.51 13.76
C ALA A 363 -3.04 -19.07 15.24
N GLY A 364 -3.87 -18.12 15.72
CA GLY A 364 -3.92 -17.74 17.13
C GLY A 364 -4.35 -18.93 18.00
N GLN A 365 -3.75 -19.07 19.19
CA GLN A 365 -4.04 -20.18 20.09
C GLN A 365 -4.21 -19.68 21.52
N LEU A 366 -5.45 -19.80 22.02
CA LEU A 366 -5.83 -19.33 23.35
C LEU A 366 -5.43 -17.84 23.54
N GLU A 367 -4.78 -17.48 24.64
CA GLU A 367 -4.52 -16.09 25.02
C GLU A 367 -3.45 -15.36 24.19
N LEU A 368 -2.88 -15.94 23.12
CA LEU A 368 -1.84 -15.29 22.33
C LEU A 368 -1.80 -15.75 20.86
N ASN A 369 -1.47 -14.82 19.96
CA ASN A 369 -1.04 -15.17 18.61
C ASN A 369 0.50 -15.16 18.50
N ALA A 370 1.11 -16.34 18.40
CA ALA A 370 2.57 -16.46 18.33
C ALA A 370 3.18 -16.13 16.95
N MET A 371 2.34 -15.95 15.92
CA MET A 371 2.74 -15.74 14.53
C MET A 371 2.92 -14.26 14.16
N GLU A 372 2.79 -13.36 15.13
CA GLU A 372 2.97 -11.91 14.95
C GLU A 372 4.30 -11.52 14.27
N PRO A 373 5.46 -12.18 14.46
CA PRO A 373 6.70 -11.79 13.78
C PRO A 373 6.62 -11.84 12.25
N VAL A 374 6.09 -12.93 11.68
CA VAL A 374 5.96 -13.06 10.22
C VAL A 374 4.86 -12.14 9.68
N LEU A 375 3.79 -11.94 10.46
CA LEU A 375 2.73 -10.97 10.14
C LEU A 375 3.29 -9.54 10.08
N ALA A 376 4.02 -9.11 11.12
CA ALA A 376 4.60 -7.77 11.22
C ALA A 376 5.59 -7.51 10.09
N HIS A 377 6.47 -8.49 9.79
CA HIS A 377 7.40 -8.41 8.67
C HIS A 377 6.68 -8.13 7.33
N ASN A 378 5.63 -8.89 7.05
CA ASN A 378 4.86 -8.76 5.81
C ASN A 378 4.13 -7.42 5.71
N LEU A 379 3.56 -6.93 6.81
CA LEU A 379 2.92 -5.60 6.85
C LEU A 379 3.94 -4.47 6.66
N PHE A 380 5.06 -4.48 7.39
CA PHE A 380 6.09 -3.46 7.28
C PHE A 380 6.73 -3.44 5.88
N ASN A 381 6.97 -4.61 5.31
CA ASN A 381 7.50 -4.73 3.96
C ASN A 381 6.49 -4.19 2.93
N SER A 382 5.21 -4.58 3.04
CA SER A 382 4.14 -4.09 2.15
C SER A 382 4.00 -2.57 2.18
N LEU A 383 4.00 -1.97 3.38
CA LEU A 383 3.99 -0.50 3.55
C LEU A 383 5.23 0.15 2.92
N THR A 384 6.41 -0.43 3.09
CA THR A 384 7.66 0.07 2.52
C THR A 384 7.63 0.04 0.99
N LEU A 385 7.21 -1.09 0.41
CA LEU A 385 7.14 -1.29 -1.03
C LEU A 385 6.08 -0.38 -1.67
N LEU A 386 4.86 -0.34 -1.14
CA LEU A 386 3.79 0.54 -1.64
C LEU A 386 4.19 2.01 -1.57
N ARG A 387 4.79 2.45 -0.46
CA ARG A 387 5.21 3.85 -0.29
C ARG A 387 6.25 4.23 -1.35
N ARG A 388 7.27 3.40 -1.52
CA ARG A 388 8.33 3.63 -2.51
C ARG A 388 7.79 3.54 -3.94
N GLY A 389 6.95 2.55 -4.22
CA GLY A 389 6.30 2.35 -5.51
C GLY A 389 5.43 3.55 -5.90
N ALA A 390 4.60 4.06 -4.99
CA ALA A 390 3.76 5.24 -5.24
C ALA A 390 4.60 6.50 -5.52
N ILE A 391 5.67 6.74 -4.78
CA ILE A 391 6.59 7.85 -5.03
C ILE A 391 7.26 7.72 -6.40
N VAL A 392 7.82 6.55 -6.69
CA VAL A 392 8.52 6.28 -7.95
C VAL A 392 7.57 6.38 -9.14
N LEU A 393 6.35 5.86 -9.05
CA LEU A 393 5.33 5.98 -10.08
C LEU A 393 4.95 7.45 -10.33
N ALA A 394 4.75 8.22 -9.27
CA ALA A 394 4.43 9.64 -9.38
C ALA A 394 5.56 10.42 -10.07
N GLU A 395 6.78 10.32 -9.55
CA GLU A 395 7.94 11.12 -10.00
C GLU A 395 8.49 10.69 -11.35
N LYS A 396 8.67 9.38 -11.55
CA LYS A 396 9.43 8.82 -12.67
C LYS A 396 8.55 8.30 -13.80
N CYS A 397 7.23 8.48 -13.71
CA CYS A 397 6.30 8.07 -14.75
C CYS A 397 5.19 9.11 -14.93
N ILE A 398 4.31 9.28 -13.95
CA ILE A 398 3.11 10.12 -14.11
C ILE A 398 3.45 11.59 -14.35
N GLN A 399 4.33 12.21 -13.57
CA GLN A 399 4.61 13.66 -13.70
C GLN A 399 5.18 14.06 -15.06
N VAL A 400 5.88 13.14 -15.73
CA VAL A 400 6.63 13.41 -16.97
C VAL A 400 6.05 12.67 -18.18
N ILE A 401 4.92 11.99 -18.03
CA ILE A 401 4.21 11.35 -19.14
C ILE A 401 3.71 12.38 -20.15
N GLU A 402 3.71 12.01 -21.43
CA GLU A 402 3.17 12.83 -22.51
C GLU A 402 2.06 12.08 -23.25
N ALA A 403 1.08 12.83 -23.75
CA ALA A 403 0.10 12.32 -24.71
C ALA A 403 0.69 12.32 -26.13
N ASN A 404 0.27 11.35 -26.93
CA ASN A 404 0.47 11.34 -28.36
C ASN A 404 -0.83 11.80 -29.04
N GLU A 405 -1.09 13.10 -29.01
CA GLU A 405 -2.38 13.68 -29.42
C GLU A 405 -2.77 13.31 -30.85
N ASP A 406 -1.81 13.27 -31.78
CA ASP A 406 -2.08 12.88 -33.17
C ASP A 406 -2.52 11.42 -33.29
N ARG A 407 -1.91 10.53 -32.51
CA ARG A 407 -2.32 9.12 -32.48
C ARG A 407 -3.69 8.94 -31.84
N CYS A 408 -3.98 9.68 -30.77
CA CYS A 408 -5.30 9.66 -30.15
C CYS A 408 -6.38 10.17 -31.13
N ARG A 409 -6.10 11.26 -31.84
CA ARG A 409 -6.96 11.85 -32.87
C ARG A 409 -7.22 10.87 -34.01
N GLU A 410 -6.16 10.28 -34.56
CA GLU A 410 -6.23 9.27 -35.63
C GLU A 410 -7.14 8.11 -35.21
N GLN A 411 -6.96 7.56 -34.01
CA GLN A 411 -7.78 6.44 -33.53
C GLN A 411 -9.25 6.82 -33.31
N VAL A 412 -9.54 8.04 -32.88
CA VAL A 412 -10.90 8.54 -32.75
C VAL A 412 -11.57 8.63 -34.12
N GLU A 413 -10.90 9.25 -35.09
CA GLU A 413 -11.41 9.45 -36.46
C GLU A 413 -11.66 8.14 -37.21
N GLN A 414 -10.87 7.10 -36.92
CA GLN A 414 -11.00 5.76 -37.52
C GLN A 414 -11.99 4.84 -36.79
N SER A 415 -12.44 5.20 -35.58
CA SER A 415 -13.29 4.31 -34.79
C SER A 415 -14.71 4.23 -35.34
N LEU A 416 -15.20 3.01 -35.51
CA LEU A 416 -16.62 2.74 -35.80
C LEU A 416 -17.54 3.17 -34.66
N GLY A 417 -17.00 3.30 -33.44
CA GLY A 417 -17.77 3.67 -32.25
C GLY A 417 -18.43 5.04 -32.34
N LEU A 418 -17.94 5.93 -33.21
CA LEU A 418 -18.56 7.23 -33.52
C LEU A 418 -20.01 7.09 -34.03
N ALA A 419 -20.35 5.96 -34.67
CA ALA A 419 -21.72 5.71 -35.13
C ALA A 419 -22.74 5.70 -33.99
N THR A 420 -22.31 5.48 -32.74
CA THR A 420 -23.16 5.55 -31.55
C THR A 420 -23.85 6.92 -31.42
N ALA A 421 -23.20 8.00 -31.85
CA ALA A 421 -23.77 9.35 -31.81
C ALA A 421 -24.97 9.54 -32.76
N LEU A 422 -25.13 8.67 -33.75
CA LEU A 422 -26.25 8.70 -34.69
C LEU A 422 -27.54 8.12 -34.08
N CYS A 423 -27.42 7.23 -33.07
CA CYS A 423 -28.56 6.48 -32.52
C CYS A 423 -29.77 7.36 -32.10
N PRO A 424 -29.58 8.52 -31.45
CA PRO A 424 -30.71 9.40 -31.09
C PRO A 424 -31.47 10.00 -32.29
N TYR A 425 -30.84 10.06 -33.47
CA TYR A 425 -31.35 10.74 -34.66
C TYR A 425 -31.85 9.77 -35.75
N VAL A 426 -31.31 8.55 -35.82
CA VAL A 426 -31.68 7.59 -36.88
C VAL A 426 -32.09 6.23 -36.34
N GLY A 427 -32.01 6.01 -35.02
CA GLY A 427 -32.24 4.70 -34.40
C GLY A 427 -31.03 3.77 -34.51
N TYR A 428 -31.08 2.67 -33.75
CA TYR A 428 -29.96 1.74 -33.61
C TYR A 428 -29.68 0.97 -34.91
N GLU A 429 -30.71 0.52 -35.60
CA GLU A 429 -30.59 -0.29 -36.81
C GLU A 429 -29.93 0.51 -37.95
N ALA A 430 -30.29 1.79 -38.09
CA ALA A 430 -29.70 2.65 -39.12
C ALA A 430 -28.25 3.03 -38.77
N ALA A 431 -27.95 3.38 -37.53
CA ALA A 431 -26.58 3.61 -37.07
C ALA A 431 -25.68 2.37 -37.26
N THR A 432 -26.24 1.18 -37.03
CA THR A 432 -25.55 -0.10 -37.26
C THR A 432 -25.22 -0.29 -38.74
N LYS A 433 -26.14 0.02 -39.66
CA LYS A 433 -25.88 -0.04 -41.11
C LYS A 433 -24.74 0.90 -41.52
N VAL A 434 -24.69 2.11 -40.96
CA VAL A 434 -23.60 3.06 -41.19
C VAL A 434 -22.26 2.48 -40.71
N ALA A 435 -22.20 1.92 -39.50
CA ALA A 435 -20.99 1.30 -38.97
C ALA A 435 -20.54 0.08 -39.80
N GLN A 436 -21.48 -0.77 -40.22
CA GLN A 436 -21.20 -1.92 -41.09
C GLN A 436 -20.68 -1.49 -42.45
N HIS A 437 -21.24 -0.43 -43.04
CA HIS A 437 -20.80 0.12 -44.31
C HIS A 437 -19.39 0.71 -44.21
N ALA A 438 -19.10 1.47 -43.15
CA ALA A 438 -17.76 1.99 -42.86
C ALA A 438 -16.73 0.85 -42.77
N GLN A 439 -17.05 -0.20 -42.01
CA GLN A 439 -16.18 -1.37 -41.85
C GLN A 439 -15.97 -2.14 -43.17
N HIS A 440 -17.04 -2.39 -43.92
CA HIS A 440 -16.97 -3.16 -45.17
C HIS A 440 -16.15 -2.46 -46.25
N HIS A 441 -16.27 -1.14 -46.34
CA HIS A 441 -15.60 -0.35 -47.38
C HIS A 441 -14.27 0.27 -46.93
N GLY A 442 -13.90 0.13 -45.65
CA GLY A 442 -12.67 0.69 -45.10
C GLY A 442 -12.65 2.23 -45.10
N VAL A 443 -13.81 2.85 -44.86
CA VAL A 443 -13.98 4.31 -44.80
C VAL A 443 -14.38 4.76 -43.39
N SER A 444 -14.25 6.05 -43.08
CA SER A 444 -14.66 6.58 -41.77
C SER A 444 -16.19 6.55 -41.61
N VAL A 445 -16.65 6.58 -40.35
CA VAL A 445 -18.08 6.72 -40.03
C VAL A 445 -18.66 7.99 -40.66
N LEU A 446 -17.90 9.08 -40.69
CA LEU A 446 -18.32 10.33 -41.34
C LEU A 446 -18.58 10.13 -42.84
N GLN A 447 -17.69 9.43 -43.54
CA GLN A 447 -17.85 9.16 -44.96
C GLN A 447 -19.02 8.20 -45.22
N ALA A 448 -19.15 7.13 -44.44
CA ALA A 448 -20.28 6.21 -44.55
C ALA A 448 -21.63 6.88 -44.25
N ALA A 449 -21.67 7.79 -43.26
CA ALA A 449 -22.86 8.58 -42.96
C ALA A 449 -23.20 9.52 -44.10
N ARG A 450 -22.22 10.17 -44.74
CA ARG A 450 -22.45 11.01 -45.93
C ARG A 450 -23.01 10.22 -47.12
N GLU A 451 -22.62 8.95 -47.27
CA GLU A 451 -23.08 8.10 -48.37
C GLU A 451 -24.48 7.53 -48.14
N LEU A 452 -24.86 7.29 -46.88
CA LEU A 452 -26.10 6.59 -46.52
C LEU A 452 -27.19 7.51 -45.94
N LEU A 453 -26.82 8.66 -45.39
CA LEU A 453 -27.76 9.62 -44.81
C LEU A 453 -27.89 10.83 -45.75
N ASP A 454 -29.13 11.26 -46.01
CA ASP A 454 -29.43 12.50 -46.75
C ASP A 454 -29.25 13.73 -45.84
N TRP A 455 -28.07 13.86 -45.23
CA TRP A 455 -27.70 14.92 -44.30
C TRP A 455 -26.65 15.83 -44.94
N ASP A 456 -26.74 17.13 -44.68
CA ASP A 456 -25.71 18.06 -45.09
C ASP A 456 -24.43 17.94 -44.23
N ASP A 457 -23.33 18.47 -44.75
CA ASP A 457 -22.03 18.43 -44.05
C ASP A 457 -22.07 19.15 -42.69
N ALA A 458 -22.93 20.16 -42.54
CA ALA A 458 -23.08 20.89 -41.29
C ALA A 458 -23.69 20.01 -40.19
N ARG A 459 -24.76 19.29 -40.51
CA ARG A 459 -25.42 18.34 -39.59
C ARG A 459 -24.51 17.15 -39.26
N LEU A 460 -23.80 16.61 -40.25
CA LEU A 460 -22.84 15.53 -40.03
C LEU A 460 -21.69 15.99 -39.10
N ALA A 461 -21.16 17.19 -39.32
CA ALA A 461 -20.13 17.77 -38.47
C ALA A 461 -20.63 18.03 -37.04
N GLU A 462 -21.86 18.51 -36.86
CA GLU A 462 -22.45 18.69 -35.52
C GLU A 462 -22.62 17.36 -34.78
N VAL A 463 -23.22 16.35 -35.44
CA VAL A 463 -23.59 15.09 -34.78
C VAL A 463 -22.40 14.17 -34.54
N LEU A 464 -21.43 14.15 -35.46
CA LEU A 464 -20.25 13.29 -35.36
C LEU A 464 -19.04 14.00 -34.78
N ASP A 465 -19.18 15.22 -34.23
CA ASP A 465 -18.12 15.90 -33.49
C ASP A 465 -17.76 15.10 -32.22
N PRO A 466 -16.55 14.53 -32.12
CA PRO A 466 -16.14 13.77 -30.92
C PRO A 466 -16.18 14.60 -29.63
N ALA A 467 -16.00 15.93 -29.71
CA ALA A 467 -16.05 16.80 -28.53
C ALA A 467 -17.47 16.89 -27.93
N SER A 468 -18.50 16.68 -28.74
CA SER A 468 -19.90 16.62 -28.28
C SER A 468 -20.22 15.33 -27.52
N MET A 469 -19.43 14.27 -27.70
CA MET A 469 -19.66 12.93 -27.14
C MET A 469 -19.09 12.73 -25.73
N LEU A 470 -18.52 13.77 -25.11
CA LEU A 470 -17.77 13.69 -23.86
C LEU A 470 -18.60 13.85 -22.58
N LYS A 471 -19.90 14.14 -22.72
CA LYS A 471 -20.84 14.40 -21.62
C LYS A 471 -22.28 14.08 -22.04
N PRO A 472 -23.21 13.86 -21.09
CA PRO A 472 -24.62 13.75 -21.41
C PRO A 472 -25.14 14.99 -22.15
N CYS A 473 -25.98 14.78 -23.15
CA CYS A 473 -26.75 15.82 -23.84
C CYS A 473 -28.24 15.50 -23.76
N GLU A 474 -29.10 16.51 -23.89
CA GLU A 474 -30.53 16.26 -23.97
C GLU A 474 -30.87 15.43 -25.21
N PRO A 475 -31.74 14.42 -25.09
CA PRO A 475 -32.07 13.55 -26.21
C PRO A 475 -32.88 14.33 -27.26
N LYS A 476 -32.23 14.70 -28.36
CA LYS A 476 -32.89 15.21 -29.57
C LYS A 476 -33.53 14.02 -30.31
N ARG A 477 -34.76 13.63 -29.94
CA ARG A 477 -35.49 12.54 -30.60
C ARG A 477 -36.12 13.03 -31.91
N GLU A 478 -35.30 13.17 -32.94
CA GLU A 478 -35.77 13.29 -34.32
C GLU A 478 -35.67 11.90 -34.95
N TYR A 479 -36.69 11.05 -34.84
CA TYR A 479 -36.64 9.76 -35.55
C TYR A 479 -36.90 10.00 -37.04
N VAL A 480 -35.84 10.16 -37.83
CA VAL A 480 -35.97 10.22 -39.28
C VAL A 480 -36.10 8.78 -39.79
N CYS A 481 -37.29 8.41 -40.27
CA CYS A 481 -37.50 7.16 -40.99
C CYS A 481 -36.58 7.13 -42.22
N PHE A 482 -35.63 6.20 -42.24
CA PHE A 482 -34.75 5.96 -43.38
C PHE A 482 -35.60 5.60 -44.61
N THR A 483 -35.72 6.51 -45.57
CA THR A 483 -36.25 6.19 -46.89
C THR A 483 -35.19 5.38 -47.63
N ALA A 484 -35.25 4.05 -47.50
CA ALA A 484 -34.54 3.18 -48.42
C ALA A 484 -34.97 3.54 -49.85
N GLY A 485 -34.00 3.72 -50.75
CA GLY A 485 -34.21 4.24 -52.10
C GLY A 485 -35.36 3.57 -52.85
N ARG A 486 -36.02 4.40 -53.68
CA ARG A 486 -37.10 4.11 -54.62
C ARG A 486 -36.96 2.75 -55.35
N SER A 487 -37.97 1.90 -55.19
CA SER A 487 -38.73 1.31 -56.31
C SER A 487 -40.09 0.75 -55.84
N ASP A 488 -41.15 1.32 -56.41
CA ASP A 488 -42.58 0.97 -56.48
C ASP A 488 -43.60 1.32 -55.38
N PRO A 489 -44.82 1.80 -55.76
CA PRO A 489 -45.78 2.43 -54.85
C PRO A 489 -46.92 1.47 -54.44
N ALA A 490 -47.19 1.40 -53.14
CA ALA A 490 -48.51 1.05 -52.64
C ALA A 490 -48.70 1.61 -51.22
N PRO A 491 -49.83 2.28 -50.93
CA PRO A 491 -50.13 2.76 -49.59
C PRO A 491 -50.73 1.62 -48.76
N CYS A 492 -50.11 1.25 -47.65
CA CYS A 492 -50.84 0.55 -46.59
C CYS A 492 -51.33 1.59 -45.58
N ALA A 493 -52.62 1.90 -45.67
CA ALA A 493 -53.40 2.46 -44.58
C ALA A 493 -53.47 1.45 -43.41
N PRO A 494 -53.71 1.90 -42.17
CA PRO A 494 -53.97 1.01 -41.05
C PRO A 494 -55.45 0.60 -41.06
N ASP A 495 -55.73 -0.68 -41.30
CA ASP A 495 -57.02 -1.25 -40.89
C ASP A 495 -56.96 -1.55 -39.39
N LEU A 496 -57.75 -0.76 -38.66
CA LEU A 496 -58.36 -1.18 -37.42
C LEU A 496 -59.28 -2.35 -37.75
N ASP A 497 -59.13 -3.49 -37.07
CA ASP A 497 -60.32 -4.20 -36.60
C ASP A 497 -60.03 -5.03 -35.34
N ASP A 498 -60.91 -4.76 -34.40
CA ASP A 498 -61.27 -5.51 -33.21
C ASP A 498 -61.53 -6.98 -33.54
N HIS A 499 -61.10 -7.91 -32.67
CA HIS A 499 -61.89 -9.08 -32.26
C HIS A 499 -61.11 -9.91 -31.20
N ASP A 500 -61.41 -9.61 -29.93
CA ASP A 500 -62.04 -10.49 -28.93
C ASP A 500 -61.87 -12.04 -29.03
N LYS A 501 -61.56 -12.64 -27.85
CA LYS A 501 -61.67 -14.07 -27.41
C LYS A 501 -60.53 -15.01 -27.84
N ASP A 502 -59.90 -15.81 -26.97
CA ASP A 502 -60.08 -16.26 -25.57
C ASP A 502 -58.75 -16.23 -24.81
#